data_AF-A0A9P0L2S5-F1
#
_entry.id   AF-A0A9P0L2S5-F1
#
_cell.length_a   1.000
_cell.length_b   1.000
_cell.length_c   1.000
_cell.angle_alpha   90.00
_cell.angle_beta   90.00
_cell.angle_gamma   90.00
#
_symmetry.space_group_name_H-M   'P 1'
#
loop_
_entity.id
_entity.type
_entity.pdbx_description
1 polymer ?
#
loop_
_entity_poly.entity_id
_entity_poly.type
_entity_poly.pdbx_seq_one_letter_code
_entity_poly.pdbx_strand_id
1 'polypeptide(L)'
;MLASAKKNLQSMAYFGLTEYQKISQYIFEETFNLRFAIPFEQNNSTISGSTITTLTPEQTKQIAELNSLDIELYTFAKKLLFDRFERLKGKDVNFAERFKHLGELYIGNGPTDFDWDKLDDSTDTYD
;
A
#
# COMPACT_ATOMS: atom_id res chain seq x y z
N MET A 1 -7.56 -22.59 -9.05
CA MET A 1 -6.49 -21.81 -8.39
C MET A 1 -6.95 -20.41 -8.00
N LEU A 2 -7.47 -19.59 -8.94
CA LEU A 2 -7.92 -18.22 -8.67
C LEU A 2 -8.96 -18.08 -7.53
N ALA A 3 -9.98 -18.95 -7.49
CA ALA A 3 -10.99 -18.92 -6.43
C ALA A 3 -10.39 -19.09 -5.02
N SER A 4 -9.33 -19.89 -4.90
CA SER A 4 -8.60 -20.06 -3.63
C SER A 4 -7.83 -18.81 -3.27
N ALA A 5 -7.15 -18.17 -4.23
CA ALA A 5 -6.44 -16.92 -4.00
C ALA A 5 -7.39 -15.80 -3.55
N LYS A 6 -8.56 -15.66 -4.20
CA LYS A 6 -9.61 -14.71 -3.80
C LYS A 6 -10.11 -14.96 -2.38
N LYS A 7 -10.38 -16.22 -2.03
CA LYS A 7 -10.82 -16.62 -0.68
C LYS A 7 -9.75 -16.29 0.37
N ASN A 8 -8.49 -16.62 0.08
CA ASN A 8 -7.37 -16.34 0.99
C ASN A 8 -7.20 -14.83 1.20
N LEU A 9 -7.21 -14.05 0.11
CA LEU A 9 -7.13 -12.59 0.18
C LEU A 9 -8.27 -11.98 1.01
N GLN A 10 -9.50 -12.50 0.85
CA GLN A 10 -10.63 -12.09 1.69
C GLN A 10 -10.46 -12.42 3.17
N SER A 11 -9.85 -13.56 3.47
CA SER A 11 -9.62 -14.01 4.86
C SER A 11 -8.46 -13.30 5.56
N MET A 12 -7.57 -12.65 4.81
CA MET A 12 -6.48 -11.89 5.40
C MET A 12 -7.02 -10.71 6.22
N ALA A 13 -6.45 -10.54 7.41
CA ALA A 13 -6.74 -9.42 8.30
C ALA A 13 -6.53 -8.08 7.57
N TYR A 14 -5.45 -7.98 6.81
CA TYR A 14 -5.11 -6.78 6.04
C TYR A 14 -4.33 -7.13 4.76
N PHE A 15 -4.52 -6.32 3.73
CA PHE A 15 -3.66 -6.22 2.55
C PHE A 15 -3.75 -4.78 2.02
N GLY A 16 -2.70 -4.32 1.33
CA GLY A 16 -2.64 -2.99 0.72
C GLY A 16 -2.44 -3.07 -0.79
N LEU A 17 -2.68 -1.96 -1.48
CA LEU A 17 -2.35 -1.79 -2.90
C LEU A 17 -1.34 -0.66 -3.06
N THR A 18 -0.30 -0.91 -3.84
CA THR A 18 0.84 0.00 -4.01
C THR A 18 0.46 1.34 -4.64
N GLU A 19 -0.63 1.38 -5.40
CA GLU A 19 -1.19 2.58 -6.03
C GLU A 19 -2.05 3.41 -5.06
N TYR A 20 -2.36 2.87 -3.88
CA TYR A 20 -3.26 3.46 -2.90
C TYR A 20 -2.65 3.44 -1.50
N GLN A 21 -1.46 4.02 -1.35
CA GLN A 21 -0.69 3.96 -0.11
C GLN A 21 -1.43 4.60 1.07
N LYS A 22 -2.02 5.80 0.90
CA LYS A 22 -2.79 6.49 1.97
C LYS A 22 -4.03 5.71 2.43
N ILE A 23 -4.75 5.12 1.48
CA ILE A 23 -5.92 4.27 1.80
C ILE A 23 -5.46 3.01 2.54
N SER A 24 -4.37 2.41 2.08
CA SER A 24 -3.77 1.23 2.71
C SER A 24 -3.34 1.55 4.15
N GLN A 25 -2.65 2.67 4.37
CA GLN A 25 -2.28 3.15 5.72
C GLN A 25 -3.52 3.29 6.61
N TYR A 26 -4.56 4.01 6.17
CA TYR A 26 -5.78 4.20 6.95
C TYR A 26 -6.45 2.87 7.33
N ILE A 27 -6.60 1.95 6.37
CA ILE A 27 -7.21 0.65 6.64
C ILE A 27 -6.37 -0.13 7.65
N PHE A 28 -5.04 -0.12 7.54
CA PHE A 28 -4.16 -0.80 8.49
C PHE A 28 -4.34 -0.26 9.90
N GLU A 29 -4.24 1.06 10.04
CA GLU A 29 -4.35 1.75 11.33
C GLU A 29 -5.70 1.47 12.01
N GLU A 30 -6.81 1.52 11.27
CA GLU A 30 -8.14 1.20 11.82
C GLU A 30 -8.35 -0.29 12.09
N THR A 31 -7.72 -1.17 11.30
CA THR A 31 -7.87 -2.62 11.47
C THR A 31 -7.15 -3.11 12.72
N PHE A 32 -5.97 -2.58 13.00
CA PHE A 32 -5.14 -3.00 14.14
C PHE A 32 -5.17 -2.02 15.31
N ASN A 33 -5.86 -0.88 15.18
CA ASN A 33 -5.88 0.21 16.15
C ASN A 33 -4.46 0.70 16.51
N LEU A 34 -3.62 0.87 15.49
CA LEU A 34 -2.25 1.38 15.57
C LEU A 34 -2.14 2.69 14.79
N ARG A 35 -1.05 3.45 15.00
CA ARG A 35 -0.71 4.63 14.21
C ARG A 35 0.72 4.53 13.72
N PHE A 36 0.93 4.86 12.45
CA PHE A 36 2.29 5.02 11.96
C PHE A 36 2.85 6.36 12.44
N ALA A 37 4.15 6.38 12.78
CA ALA A 37 4.85 7.61 13.13
C ALA A 37 5.17 8.48 11.90
N ILE A 38 5.25 7.85 10.73
CA ILE A 38 5.57 8.50 9.46
C ILE A 38 4.44 8.17 8.47
N PRO A 39 3.87 9.16 7.76
CA PRO A 39 2.85 8.91 6.75
C PRO A 39 3.41 8.15 5.55
N PHE A 40 2.57 7.36 4.90
CA PHE A 40 2.97 6.69 3.67
C PHE A 40 3.01 7.68 2.50
N GLU A 41 4.12 7.67 1.77
CA GLU A 41 4.28 8.46 0.56
C GLU A 41 3.88 7.66 -0.69
N GLN A 42 3.06 8.28 -1.55
CA GLN A 42 2.71 7.69 -2.83
C GLN A 42 3.80 7.98 -3.85
N ASN A 43 4.65 6.99 -4.13
CA ASN A 43 5.62 7.08 -5.22
C ASN A 43 5.11 6.34 -6.46
N ASN A 44 4.67 7.12 -7.46
CA ASN A 44 4.20 6.59 -8.74
C ASN A 44 5.31 6.48 -9.80
N SER A 45 6.50 7.02 -9.52
CA SER A 45 7.69 6.90 -10.37
C SER A 45 8.36 5.56 -10.08
N THR A 46 7.73 4.48 -10.55
CA THR A 46 8.26 3.13 -10.38
C THR A 46 9.09 2.71 -11.59
N ILE A 47 10.06 1.82 -11.37
CA ILE A 47 10.83 1.18 -12.45
C ILE A 47 9.90 0.48 -13.44
N SER A 48 8.80 -0.11 -12.97
CA SER A 48 7.78 -0.70 -13.82
C SER A 48 7.06 0.33 -14.69
N GLY A 49 6.76 1.51 -14.14
CA GLY A 49 6.15 2.62 -14.89
C GLY A 49 7.05 3.14 -16.02
N SER A 50 8.35 3.28 -15.77
CA SER A 50 9.32 3.67 -16.81
C SER A 50 9.57 2.54 -17.82
N THR A 51 9.49 1.27 -17.40
CA THR A 51 9.66 0.14 -18.31
C THR A 51 8.46 0.01 -19.25
N ILE A 52 7.23 0.26 -18.78
CA ILE A 52 6.01 0.17 -19.62
C ILE A 52 6.08 1.10 -20.83
N THR A 53 6.66 2.29 -20.71
CA THR A 53 6.79 3.24 -21.85
C THR A 53 7.77 2.76 -22.91
N THR A 54 8.62 1.78 -22.59
CA THR A 54 9.59 1.19 -23.54
C THR A 54 9.06 -0.07 -24.24
N LEU A 55 7.92 -0.62 -23.80
CA LEU A 55 7.34 -1.84 -24.35
C LEU A 55 6.48 -1.55 -25.58
N THR A 56 6.50 -2.47 -26.55
CA THR A 56 5.57 -2.38 -27.68
C THR A 56 4.14 -2.76 -27.24
N PRO A 57 3.11 -2.34 -28.00
CA PRO A 57 1.73 -2.76 -27.73
C PRO A 57 1.55 -4.28 -27.76
N GLU A 58 2.29 -4.98 -28.62
CA GLU A 58 2.27 -6.44 -28.74
C GLU A 58 2.84 -7.12 -27.50
N GLN A 59 3.98 -6.63 -26.99
CA GLN A 59 4.59 -7.12 -25.76
C GLN A 59 3.67 -6.88 -24.55
N THR A 60 3.03 -5.70 -24.49
CA THR A 60 2.08 -5.37 -23.41
C THR A 60 0.87 -6.30 -23.44
N LYS A 61 0.34 -6.60 -24.63
CA LYS A 61 -0.76 -7.55 -24.80
C LYS A 61 -0.34 -8.97 -24.37
N GLN A 62 0.84 -9.42 -24.77
CA GLN A 62 1.35 -10.73 -24.37
C GLN A 62 1.52 -10.84 -22.84
N ILE A 63 2.05 -9.80 -22.18
CA ILE A 63 2.15 -9.76 -20.72
C ILE A 63 0.76 -9.86 -20.08
N ALA A 64 -0.23 -9.14 -20.60
CA ALA A 64 -1.59 -9.18 -20.08
C ALA A 64 -2.26 -10.55 -20.26
N GLU A 65 -2.04 -11.21 -21.40
CA GLU A 65 -2.56 -12.57 -21.66
C GLU A 65 -1.95 -13.59 -20.69
N LEU A 66 -0.63 -13.53 -20.48
CA LEU A 66 0.09 -14.40 -19.54
C LEU A 66 -0.36 -14.19 -18.09
N ASN A 67 -0.72 -12.95 -17.72
CA ASN A 67 -1.13 -12.56 -16.37
C ASN A 67 -2.65 -12.38 -16.23
N SER A 68 -3.45 -13.02 -17.09
CA SER A 68 -4.91 -12.86 -17.11
C SER A 68 -5.57 -13.19 -15.75
N LEU A 69 -5.07 -14.21 -15.05
CA LEU A 69 -5.56 -14.58 -13.71
C LEU A 69 -5.17 -13.55 -12.64
N ASP A 70 -3.96 -13.02 -12.69
CA ASP A 70 -3.46 -12.00 -11.79
C ASP A 70 -4.21 -10.67 -11.97
N ILE A 71 -4.54 -10.30 -13.22
CA ILE A 71 -5.39 -9.14 -13.52
C ILE A 71 -6.78 -9.32 -12.89
N GLU A 72 -7.36 -10.52 -12.98
CA GLU A 72 -8.66 -10.80 -12.38
C GLU A 72 -8.58 -10.78 -10.84
N LEU A 73 -7.50 -11.31 -10.26
CA LEU A 73 -7.24 -11.27 -8.83
C LEU A 73 -7.05 -9.83 -8.32
N TYR A 74 -6.25 -9.02 -9.03
CA TYR A 74 -6.02 -7.61 -8.72
C TYR A 74 -7.32 -6.81 -8.79
N THR A 75 -8.14 -7.03 -9.82
CA THR A 75 -9.45 -6.36 -9.96
C THR A 75 -10.34 -6.65 -8.75
N PHE A 76 -10.35 -7.91 -8.31
CA PHE A 76 -11.06 -8.33 -7.11
C PHE A 76 -10.47 -7.72 -5.83
N ALA A 77 -9.15 -7.72 -5.68
CA ALA A 77 -8.42 -7.12 -4.57
C ALA A 77 -8.75 -5.63 -4.42
N LYS A 78 -8.74 -4.90 -5.55
CA LYS A 78 -9.09 -3.49 -5.63
C LYS A 78 -10.49 -3.23 -5.13
N LYS A 79 -11.48 -3.95 -5.64
CA LYS A 79 -12.86 -3.83 -5.17
C LYS A 79 -12.97 -4.08 -3.66
N LEU A 80 -12.36 -5.17 -3.19
CA LEU A 80 -12.39 -5.54 -1.77
C LEU A 80 -11.74 -4.48 -0.87
N LEU A 81 -10.63 -3.86 -1.31
CA LEU A 81 -9.96 -2.79 -0.57
C LEU A 81 -10.89 -1.58 -0.41
N PHE A 82 -11.53 -1.13 -1.50
CA PHE A 82 -12.46 0.00 -1.46
C PHE A 82 -13.72 -0.31 -0.65
N ASP A 83 -14.25 -1.52 -0.74
CA ASP A 83 -15.39 -1.94 0.10
C ASP A 83 -15.04 -1.90 1.60
N ARG A 84 -13.83 -2.36 1.97
CA ARG A 84 -13.31 -2.26 3.35
C ARG A 84 -13.11 -0.82 3.78
N PHE A 85 -12.54 0.01 2.91
CA PHE A 85 -12.34 1.43 3.16
C PHE A 85 -13.65 2.16 3.45
N GLU A 86 -14.66 2.03 2.58
CA GLU A 86 -15.96 2.70 2.77
C GLU A 86 -16.68 2.19 4.03
N ARG A 87 -16.54 0.91 4.37
CA ARG A 87 -17.08 0.37 5.63
C ARG A 87 -16.41 0.98 6.86
N LEU A 88 -15.09 1.20 6.84
CA LEU A 88 -14.37 1.83 7.95
C LEU A 88 -14.70 3.32 8.03
N LYS A 89 -14.69 4.01 6.90
CA LYS A 89 -15.08 5.42 6.77
C LYS A 89 -16.51 5.69 7.26
N GLY A 90 -17.47 4.82 6.94
CA GLY A 90 -18.85 4.95 7.43
C GLY A 90 -19.02 4.75 8.93
N LYS A 91 -18.04 4.15 9.62
CA LYS A 91 -18.03 4.03 11.08
C LYS A 91 -17.29 5.17 11.77
N ASP A 92 -16.45 5.89 11.03
CA ASP A 92 -15.60 6.94 11.57
C ASP A 92 -16.26 8.32 11.43
N VAL A 93 -16.75 8.86 12.55
CA VAL A 93 -17.40 10.18 12.61
C VAL A 93 -16.42 11.30 12.26
N ASN A 94 -15.13 11.11 12.56
CA ASN A 94 -14.08 12.12 12.36
C ASN A 94 -13.17 11.76 11.18
N PHE A 95 -13.67 10.97 10.22
CA PHE A 95 -12.90 10.47 9.08
C PHE A 95 -12.13 11.57 8.36
N ALA A 96 -12.79 12.70 8.04
CA ALA A 96 -12.19 13.75 7.24
C ALA A 96 -10.96 14.38 7.91
N GLU A 97 -10.99 14.52 9.24
CA GLU A 97 -9.89 15.05 10.03
C GLU A 97 -8.77 14.00 10.15
N ARG A 98 -9.13 12.77 10.53
CA ARG A 98 -8.15 11.69 10.73
C ARG A 98 -7.44 11.30 9.44
N PHE A 99 -8.17 11.23 8.33
CA PHE A 99 -7.60 10.93 7.02
C PHE A 99 -6.66 12.05 6.52
N LYS A 100 -6.95 13.31 6.88
CA LYS A 100 -6.09 14.45 6.55
C LYS A 100 -4.79 14.43 7.37
N HIS A 101 -4.87 14.03 8.63
CA HIS A 101 -3.75 13.99 9.58
C HIS A 101 -3.16 12.57 9.74
N LEU A 102 -3.29 11.71 8.72
CA LEU A 102 -2.67 10.38 8.71
C LEU A 102 -1.16 10.49 8.85
N GLY A 103 -0.58 9.80 9.82
CA GLY A 103 0.86 9.85 10.11
C GLY A 103 1.34 11.17 10.76
N GLU A 104 0.47 12.15 10.96
CA GLU A 104 0.77 13.33 11.77
C GLU A 104 0.52 12.98 13.23
N LEU A 105 1.47 12.27 13.84
CA LEU A 105 1.50 12.23 15.30
C LEU A 105 1.78 13.66 15.78
N TYR A 106 0.92 14.22 16.63
CA TYR A 106 1.32 15.31 17.52
C TYR A 106 2.44 14.74 18.42
N ILE A 107 3.69 14.76 17.95
CA ILE A 107 4.83 14.32 18.75
C ILE A 107 5.06 15.39 19.82
N GLY A 108 4.39 15.23 20.96
CA GLY A 108 5.02 15.53 22.23
C GLY A 108 6.05 14.44 22.48
N ASN A 109 7.33 14.75 22.27
CA ASN A 109 8.54 14.03 22.71
C ASN A 109 8.31 12.56 23.11
N GLY A 110 8.23 11.65 22.14
CA GLY A 110 8.10 10.20 22.36
C GLY A 110 9.25 9.41 21.73
N PRO A 111 9.62 8.24 22.27
CA PRO A 111 10.83 7.47 21.93
C PRO A 111 10.81 6.78 20.54
N THR A 112 9.87 7.13 19.67
CA THR A 112 9.65 6.50 18.36
C THR A 112 10.22 7.30 17.19
N ASP A 113 11.14 8.24 17.46
CA ASP A 113 11.84 8.97 16.41
C ASP A 113 12.80 8.02 15.68
N PHE A 114 12.41 7.61 14.46
CA PHE A 114 13.20 6.71 13.63
C PHE A 114 14.12 7.55 12.75
N ASP A 115 15.40 7.56 13.13
CA ASP A 115 16.46 8.33 12.50
C ASP A 115 16.99 7.62 11.24
N TRP A 116 16.62 8.14 10.06
CA TRP A 116 17.02 7.60 8.77
C TRP A 116 18.54 7.74 8.51
N ASP A 117 19.21 8.68 9.17
CA ASP A 117 20.65 8.90 9.02
C ASP A 117 21.48 7.77 9.68
N LYS A 118 20.85 6.91 10.49
CA LYS A 118 21.51 5.74 11.09
C LYS A 118 21.60 4.53 10.16
N LEU A 119 20.97 4.57 9.00
CA LEU A 119 20.98 3.44 8.04
C LEU A 119 22.12 3.51 7.02
N ASP A 120 22.90 4.58 6.97
CA ASP A 120 23.91 4.82 5.92
C ASP A 120 25.37 4.50 6.31
N ASP A 121 25.63 3.77 7.40
CA ASP A 121 27.03 3.51 7.84
C ASP A 121 27.41 2.02 7.87
N SER A 122 27.20 1.34 6.75
CA SER A 122 27.98 0.16 6.39
C SER A 122 28.49 0.27 4.95
N THR A 123 29.27 1.32 4.67
CA THR A 123 30.21 1.24 3.55
C THR A 123 31.50 0.60 4.05
N ASP A 124 31.75 -0.59 3.52
CA ASP A 124 32.92 -1.42 3.74
C ASP A 124 34.23 -0.60 3.69
N THR A 125 34.93 -0.53 4.82
CA THR A 125 36.36 -0.20 4.83
C THR A 125 37.15 -1.49 4.69
N TYR A 126 37.46 -1.86 3.45
CA TYR A 126 38.61 -2.71 3.14
C TYR A 126 39.73 -1.81 2.62
N ASP A 127 40.73 -1.58 3.47
CA ASP A 127 42.13 -1.41 3.07
C ASP A 127 43.05 -1.81 4.23
#